data_AF-A0AAJ4FBW7-F1
#
_entry.id   AF-A0AAJ4FBW7-F1
#
_cell.length_a   1.000
_cell.length_b   1.000
_cell.length_c   1.000
_cell.angle_alpha   90.00
_cell.angle_beta   90.00
_cell.angle_gamma   90.00
#
_symmetry.space_group_name_H-M   'P 1'
#
loop_
_entity.id
_entity.type
_entity.pdbx_description
1 polymer ?
#
loop_
_entity_poly.entity_id
_entity_poly.type
_entity_poly.pdbx_seq_one_letter_code
_entity_poly.pdbx_strand_id
1 'polypeptide(L)'
;MNNVKDVDNNNVYLALDDKKSDEFILEQNLAALKEIKNAEIQRIAKELLSIPAGLVRLKWQNRREIYPLQVKEEIYGAAINAIMQQRPDLKEKILARLETNYQYLRARETATLRVTRKLADEGYRTTSVTTVALNEDVLAAKTTPPAQKP
;
A
#
# COMPACT_ATOMS: atom_id res chain seq x y z
N MET A 1 53.52 63.75 56.49
CA MET A 1 52.52 62.68 56.64
C MET A 1 51.28 63.11 55.88
N ASN A 2 50.61 62.40 54.97
CA ASN A 2 50.73 61.08 54.32
C ASN A 2 50.01 61.27 52.96
N ASN A 3 50.69 61.11 51.82
CA ASN A 3 50.56 59.96 50.92
C ASN A 3 49.16 59.31 50.86
N VAL A 4 48.39 59.58 49.81
CA VAL A 4 47.68 58.54 49.05
C VAL A 4 47.74 58.93 47.58
N LYS A 5 48.39 58.09 46.76
CA LYS A 5 48.49 58.23 45.31
C LYS A 5 47.09 58.04 44.71
N ASP A 6 46.70 58.91 43.78
CA ASP A 6 45.56 58.67 42.90
C ASP A 6 45.81 57.37 42.14
N VAL A 7 45.12 56.32 42.56
CA VAL A 7 45.10 55.04 41.86
C VAL A 7 44.17 55.24 40.68
N ASP A 8 44.75 55.34 39.48
CA ASP A 8 44.03 55.17 38.23
C ASP A 8 43.36 53.79 38.25
N ASN A 9 42.11 53.78 38.70
CA ASN A 9 41.22 52.65 38.53
C ASN A 9 40.87 52.57 37.04
N ASN A 10 41.82 52.02 36.28
CA ASN A 10 41.62 51.46 34.96
C ASN A 10 40.70 50.23 35.09
N ASN A 11 39.45 50.47 35.47
CA ASN A 11 38.40 49.49 35.36
C ASN A 11 37.95 49.52 33.90
N VAL A 12 38.83 49.02 33.02
CA VAL A 12 38.40 48.48 31.73
C VAL A 12 37.50 47.33 32.10
N TYR A 13 36.22 47.63 32.24
CA TYR A 13 35.18 46.63 32.09
C TYR A 13 35.45 46.01 30.72
N LEU A 14 36.08 44.83 30.72
CA LEU A 14 35.90 43.86 29.65
C LEU A 14 34.41 43.51 29.66
N ALA A 15 33.59 44.42 29.14
CA ALA A 15 32.33 44.04 28.54
C ALA A 15 32.75 43.18 27.35
N LEU A 16 32.96 41.88 27.60
CA LEU A 16 32.83 40.88 26.56
C LEU A 16 31.46 41.17 25.97
N ASP A 17 31.48 41.75 24.77
CA ASP A 17 30.29 42.17 24.06
C ASP A 17 29.47 40.89 23.82
N ASP A 18 28.46 40.63 24.65
CA ASP A 18 27.64 39.40 24.62
C ASP A 18 27.07 39.12 23.21
N LYS A 19 26.95 40.19 22.40
CA LYS A 19 26.60 40.14 20.98
C LYS A 19 27.59 39.31 20.15
N LYS A 20 28.89 39.39 20.43
CA LYS A 20 29.93 38.62 19.73
C LYS A 20 29.90 37.15 20.10
N SER A 21 29.54 36.81 21.35
CA SER A 21 29.31 35.42 21.74
C SER A 21 28.03 34.86 21.11
N ASP A 22 26.96 35.65 21.03
CA ASP A 22 25.71 35.22 20.39
C ASP A 22 25.89 35.00 18.88
N GLU A 23 26.66 35.88 18.22
CA GLU A 23 27.02 35.74 16.81
C GLU A 23 27.86 34.48 16.56
N PHE A 24 28.83 34.21 17.44
CA PHE A 24 29.64 32.98 17.38
C PHE A 24 28.80 31.71 17.58
N ILE A 25 27.87 31.71 18.55
CA ILE A 25 26.95 30.59 18.78
C ILE A 25 26.02 30.41 17.59
N LEU A 26 25.55 31.50 16.98
CA LEU A 26 24.72 31.45 15.79
C LEU A 26 25.48 30.85 14.60
N GLU A 27 26.72 31.26 14.34
CA GLU A 27 27.56 30.69 13.28
C GLU A 27 27.77 29.18 13.48
N GLN A 28 28.07 28.75 14.71
CA GLN A 28 28.26 27.35 15.03
C GLN A 28 26.97 26.53 14.82
N ASN A 29 25.83 27.06 15.24
CA ASN A 29 24.53 26.43 15.01
C ASN A 29 24.20 26.34 13.52
N LEU A 30 24.53 27.37 12.74
CA LEU A 30 24.30 27.40 11.30
C LEU A 30 25.20 26.39 10.58
N ALA A 31 26.45 26.24 11.02
CA ALA A 31 27.36 25.21 10.53
C ALA A 31 26.83 23.80 10.85
N ALA A 32 26.39 23.56 12.09
CA ALA A 32 25.80 22.29 12.49
C ALA A 32 24.52 21.97 11.68
N LEU A 33 23.64 22.95 11.46
CA LEU A 33 22.44 22.77 10.64
C LEU A 33 22.78 22.44 9.18
N LYS A 34 23.79 23.10 8.60
CA LYS A 34 24.26 22.79 7.24
C LYS A 34 24.81 21.38 7.14
N GLU A 35 25.56 20.94 8.14
CA GLU A 35 26.13 19.59 8.19
C GLU A 35 25.03 18.53 8.32
N ILE A 36 24.07 18.72 9.23
CA ILE A 36 22.90 17.84 9.40
C ILE A 36 22.11 17.75 8.09
N LYS A 37 21.81 18.89 7.46
CA LYS A 37 21.11 18.95 6.17
C LYS A 37 21.87 18.20 5.08
N ASN A 38 23.19 18.41 4.98
CA ASN A 38 24.01 17.75 3.97
C ASN A 38 24.11 16.24 4.20
N ALA A 39 24.20 15.79 5.46
CA ALA A 39 24.18 14.37 5.83
C ALA A 39 22.83 13.73 5.46
N GLU A 40 21.72 14.44 5.66
CA GLU A 40 20.39 13.98 5.28
C GLU A 40 20.22 13.92 3.75
N ILE A 41 20.67 14.94 3.02
CA ILE A 41 20.71 14.95 1.55
C ILE A 41 21.56 13.80 1.02
N GLN A 42 22.71 13.50 1.63
CA GLN A 42 23.53 12.35 1.26
C GLN A 42 22.86 11.01 1.58
N ARG A 43 22.09 10.91 2.67
CA ARG A 43 21.29 9.72 2.99
C ARG A 43 20.21 9.51 1.94
N ILE A 44 19.50 10.57 1.57
CA ILE A 44 18.46 10.57 0.53
C ILE A 44 19.08 10.24 -0.84
N ALA A 45 20.21 10.85 -1.19
CA ALA A 45 20.92 10.59 -2.44
C ALA A 45 21.44 9.14 -2.53
N LYS A 46 21.92 8.57 -1.41
CA LYS A 46 22.29 7.15 -1.32
C LYS A 46 21.06 6.22 -1.46
N GLU A 47 19.91 6.60 -0.93
CA GLU A 47 18.64 5.89 -1.17
C GLU A 47 18.14 6.00 -2.62
N LEU A 48 18.50 7.10 -3.32
CA LEU A 48 18.19 7.32 -4.74
C LEU A 48 19.10 6.56 -5.73
N LEU A 49 20.22 5.95 -5.29
CA LEU A 49 21.20 5.33 -6.20
C LEU A 49 20.72 4.06 -6.91
N SER A 50 19.56 3.49 -6.52
CA SER A 50 18.93 2.38 -7.23
C SER A 50 17.43 2.66 -7.38
N ILE A 51 17.02 3.02 -8.60
CA ILE A 51 15.62 3.25 -8.98
C ILE A 51 14.70 2.11 -8.49
N PRO A 52 15.08 0.82 -8.60
CA PRO A 52 14.31 -0.28 -8.01
C PRO A 52 14.16 -0.19 -6.48
N ALA A 53 15.21 0.15 -5.73
CA ALA A 53 15.15 0.23 -4.27
C ALA A 53 14.26 1.39 -3.79
N GLY A 54 14.35 2.54 -4.46
CA GLY A 54 13.46 3.68 -4.23
C GLY A 54 12.00 3.34 -4.52
N LEU A 55 11.72 2.64 -5.62
CA LEU A 55 10.38 2.17 -5.97
C LEU A 55 9.82 1.18 -4.95
N VAL A 56 10.62 0.24 -4.45
CA VAL A 56 10.18 -0.70 -3.40
C VAL A 56 9.82 0.04 -2.11
N ARG A 57 10.62 1.03 -1.71
CA ARG A 57 10.32 1.87 -0.54
C ARG A 57 9.05 2.70 -0.72
N LEU A 58 8.88 3.35 -1.87
CA LEU A 58 7.67 4.12 -2.18
C LEU A 58 6.43 3.22 -2.21
N LYS A 59 6.53 2.04 -2.82
CA LYS A 59 5.44 1.04 -2.80
C LYS A 59 5.10 0.60 -1.39
N TRP A 60 6.09 0.44 -0.52
CA TRP A 60 5.88 0.08 0.87
C TRP A 60 5.24 1.20 1.70
N GLN A 61 5.68 2.44 1.52
CA GLN A 61 5.10 3.63 2.17
C GLN A 61 3.63 3.80 1.77
N ASN A 62 3.34 3.65 0.48
CA ASN A 62 1.99 3.81 -0.08
C ASN A 62 1.21 2.48 -0.17
N ARG A 63 1.59 1.45 0.60
CA ARG A 63 1.00 0.10 0.49
C ARG A 63 -0.52 0.06 0.70
N ARG A 64 -1.05 0.97 1.52
CA ARG A 64 -2.49 1.11 1.80
C ARG A 64 -3.28 1.54 0.57
N GLU A 65 -2.70 2.39 -0.26
CA GLU A 65 -3.33 2.94 -1.46
C GLU A 65 -3.14 2.00 -2.65
N ILE A 66 -1.96 1.37 -2.75
CA ILE A 66 -1.60 0.51 -3.89
C ILE A 66 -2.20 -0.90 -3.76
N TYR A 67 -2.24 -1.47 -2.55
CA TYR A 67 -2.68 -2.85 -2.30
C TYR A 67 -3.75 -2.93 -1.20
N PRO A 68 -4.95 -2.34 -1.42
CA PRO A 68 -5.96 -2.23 -0.37
C PRO A 68 -6.49 -3.58 0.13
N LEU A 69 -6.58 -4.61 -0.72
CA LEU A 69 -6.99 -5.96 -0.30
C LEU A 69 -5.92 -6.65 0.55
N GLN A 70 -4.67 -6.67 0.10
CA GLN A 70 -3.58 -7.31 0.82
C GLN A 70 -3.39 -6.69 2.21
N VAL A 71 -3.48 -5.36 2.33
CA VAL A 71 -3.39 -4.68 3.62
C VAL A 71 -4.56 -5.05 4.53
N LYS A 72 -5.78 -5.22 3.99
CA LYS A 72 -6.92 -5.71 4.79
C LYS A 72 -6.67 -7.11 5.31
N GLU A 73 -6.15 -8.01 4.47
CA GLU A 73 -5.81 -9.38 4.86
C GLU A 73 -4.73 -9.43 5.95
N GLU A 74 -3.68 -8.61 5.84
CA GLU A 74 -2.65 -8.47 6.87
C GLU A 74 -3.24 -7.99 8.21
N ILE A 75 -4.10 -6.98 8.18
CA ILE A 75 -4.74 -6.43 9.38
C ILE A 75 -5.66 -7.47 10.02
N TYR A 76 -6.50 -8.14 9.22
CA TYR A 76 -7.38 -9.18 9.74
C TYR A 76 -6.59 -10.37 10.28
N GLY A 77 -5.54 -10.81 9.59
CA GLY A 77 -4.65 -11.87 10.05
C GLY A 77 -3.95 -11.51 11.37
N ALA A 78 -3.43 -10.29 11.48
CA ALA A 78 -2.82 -9.78 12.72
C ALA A 78 -3.82 -9.72 13.87
N ALA A 79 -5.05 -9.25 13.63
CA ALA A 79 -6.11 -9.20 14.63
C ALA A 79 -6.52 -10.59 15.11
N ILE A 80 -6.72 -11.54 14.20
CA ILE A 80 -7.05 -12.94 14.53
C ILE A 80 -5.89 -13.56 15.33
N ASN A 81 -4.64 -13.35 14.92
CA ASN A 81 -3.47 -13.86 15.64
C ASN A 81 -3.38 -13.28 17.07
N ALA A 82 -3.64 -11.99 17.24
CA ALA A 82 -3.69 -11.37 18.57
C ALA A 82 -4.79 -11.99 19.45
N ILE A 83 -5.98 -12.25 18.89
CA ILE A 83 -7.09 -12.93 19.59
C ILE A 83 -6.69 -14.36 19.97
N MET A 84 -6.02 -15.09 19.07
CA MET A 84 -5.55 -16.46 19.32
C MET A 84 -4.49 -16.51 20.42
N GLN A 85 -3.62 -15.49 20.51
CA GLN A 85 -2.62 -15.37 21.57
C GLN A 85 -3.26 -15.04 22.93
N GLN A 86 -4.26 -14.15 22.94
CA GLN A 86 -4.98 -13.79 24.16
C GLN A 86 -5.84 -14.95 24.70
N ARG A 87 -6.48 -15.71 23.80
CA ARG A 87 -7.38 -16.82 24.17
C ARG A 87 -7.05 -18.08 23.37
N PRO A 88 -6.10 -18.91 23.85
CA PRO A 88 -5.71 -20.12 23.14
C PRO A 88 -6.86 -21.14 23.06
N ASP A 89 -7.79 -21.14 24.01
CA ASP A 89 -8.95 -22.04 24.04
C ASP A 89 -9.85 -21.89 22.81
N LEU A 90 -9.87 -20.70 22.20
CA LEU A 90 -10.67 -20.42 21.01
C LEU A 90 -9.95 -20.72 19.70
N LYS A 91 -8.65 -21.03 19.75
CA LYS A 91 -7.81 -21.23 18.58
C LYS A 91 -8.40 -22.25 17.61
N GLU A 92 -8.76 -23.43 18.11
CA GLU A 92 -9.28 -24.52 17.29
C GLU A 92 -10.63 -24.14 16.65
N LYS A 93 -11.51 -23.50 17.42
CA LYS A 93 -12.82 -23.01 16.91
C LYS A 93 -12.67 -21.95 15.83
N ILE A 94 -11.71 -21.02 15.99
CA ILE A 94 -11.40 -19.99 15.00
C ILE A 94 -10.89 -20.65 13.72
N LEU A 95 -9.92 -21.56 13.83
CA LEU A 95 -9.37 -22.28 12.68
C LEU A 95 -10.43 -23.11 11.96
N ALA A 96 -11.26 -23.87 12.67
CA ALA A 96 -12.34 -24.66 12.09
C ALA A 96 -13.33 -23.79 11.30
N ARG A 97 -13.66 -22.59 11.82
CA ARG A 97 -14.55 -21.65 11.14
C ARG A 97 -13.91 -21.02 9.92
N LEU A 98 -12.62 -20.68 9.98
CA LEU A 98 -11.86 -20.20 8.83
C LEU A 98 -11.80 -21.26 7.73
N GLU A 99 -11.55 -22.52 8.08
CA GLU A 99 -11.53 -23.64 7.13
C GLU A 99 -12.89 -23.84 6.47
N THR A 100 -13.97 -23.81 7.24
CA THR A 100 -15.34 -23.94 6.70
C THR A 100 -15.65 -22.82 5.71
N ASN A 101 -15.30 -21.58 6.05
CA ASN A 101 -15.49 -20.43 5.17
C ASN A 101 -14.64 -20.54 3.90
N TYR A 102 -13.39 -20.97 4.02
CA TYR A 102 -12.50 -21.18 2.89
C TYR A 102 -13.06 -22.23 1.91
N GLN A 103 -13.51 -23.38 2.43
CA GLN A 103 -14.12 -24.42 1.61
C GLN A 103 -15.39 -23.92 0.91
N TYR A 104 -16.21 -23.10 1.57
CA TYR A 104 -17.38 -22.47 0.96
C TYR A 104 -17.01 -21.54 -0.20
N LEU A 105 -16.02 -20.65 -0.01
CA LEU A 105 -15.55 -19.76 -1.07
C LEU A 105 -15.00 -20.57 -2.26
N ARG A 106 -14.14 -21.56 -1.99
CA ARG A 106 -13.56 -22.43 -3.00
C ARG A 106 -14.62 -23.19 -3.80
N ALA A 107 -15.65 -23.71 -3.14
CA ALA A 107 -16.76 -24.38 -3.80
C ALA A 107 -17.52 -23.42 -4.74
N ARG A 108 -17.78 -22.19 -4.29
CA ARG A 108 -18.43 -21.14 -5.08
C ARG A 108 -17.60 -20.73 -6.30
N GLU A 109 -16.29 -20.55 -6.13
CA GLU A 109 -15.37 -20.25 -7.23
C GLU A 109 -15.33 -21.39 -8.25
N THR A 110 -15.22 -22.63 -7.78
CA THR A 110 -15.24 -23.82 -8.64
C THR A 110 -16.55 -23.93 -9.42
N ALA A 111 -17.69 -23.65 -8.77
CA ALA A 111 -18.99 -23.62 -9.44
C ALA A 111 -19.04 -22.53 -10.52
N THR A 112 -18.50 -21.34 -10.21
CA THR A 112 -18.47 -20.20 -11.15
C THR A 112 -17.56 -20.51 -12.34
N LEU A 113 -16.36 -21.04 -12.11
CA LEU A 113 -15.41 -21.47 -13.15
C LEU A 113 -15.97 -22.60 -14.01
N ARG A 114 -16.72 -23.53 -13.40
CA ARG A 114 -17.42 -24.57 -14.15
C ARG A 114 -18.50 -23.97 -15.05
N VAL A 115 -19.25 -22.99 -14.58
CA VAL A 115 -20.25 -22.29 -15.40
C VAL A 115 -19.58 -21.54 -16.54
N THR A 116 -18.51 -20.78 -16.28
CA THR A 116 -17.80 -20.03 -17.32
C THR A 116 -17.17 -20.94 -18.36
N ARG A 117 -16.56 -22.06 -17.97
CA ARG A 117 -16.05 -23.06 -18.93
C ARG A 117 -17.16 -23.59 -19.82
N LYS A 118 -18.28 -24.03 -19.24
CA LYS A 118 -19.40 -24.54 -20.04
C LYS A 118 -19.97 -23.48 -20.99
N LEU A 119 -20.01 -22.20 -20.58
CA LEU A 119 -20.40 -21.09 -21.46
C LEU A 119 -19.40 -20.88 -22.61
N ALA A 120 -18.10 -21.04 -22.36
CA ALA A 120 -17.06 -20.92 -23.38
C ALA A 120 -17.13 -22.06 -24.41
N ASP A 121 -17.51 -23.27 -23.98
CA ASP A 121 -17.66 -24.44 -24.85
C ASP A 121 -18.94 -24.40 -25.73
N GLU A 122 -19.61 -23.23 -25.84
CA GLU A 122 -20.85 -22.92 -26.60
C GLU A 122 -22.09 -23.79 -26.32
N GLY A 123 -21.96 -24.87 -25.54
CA GLY A 123 -23.00 -25.84 -25.24
C GLY A 123 -23.83 -25.56 -23.98
N TYR A 124 -23.50 -24.53 -23.20
CA TYR A 124 -24.20 -24.26 -21.94
C TYR A 124 -25.36 -23.27 -22.10
N ARG A 125 -26.56 -23.83 -22.05
CA ARG A 125 -27.80 -23.06 -21.97
C ARG A 125 -28.06 -22.71 -20.51
N THR A 126 -28.02 -21.42 -20.18
CA THR A 126 -28.46 -20.95 -18.86
C THR A 126 -29.98 -21.09 -18.76
N THR A 127 -30.47 -21.45 -17.58
CA THR A 127 -31.90 -21.69 -17.31
C THR A 127 -32.79 -20.47 -17.61
N SER A 128 -32.21 -19.27 -17.73
CA SER A 128 -32.91 -18.02 -18.05
C SER A 128 -33.26 -17.84 -19.54
N VAL A 129 -32.74 -18.69 -20.44
CA VAL A 129 -33.06 -18.62 -21.87
C VAL A 129 -34.10 -19.69 -22.21
N THR A 130 -35.38 -19.33 -22.14
CA THR A 130 -36.46 -20.13 -22.72
C THR A 130 -36.38 -20.00 -24.23
N THR A 131 -35.93 -21.05 -24.93
CA THR A 131 -35.96 -21.08 -26.38
C THR A 131 -37.39 -21.25 -26.85
N VAL A 132 -37.97 -20.21 -27.46
CA VAL A 132 -39.10 -20.40 -28.38
C VAL A 132 -38.56 -21.29 -29.51
N ALA A 133 -39.18 -22.46 -29.72
CA ALA A 133 -38.76 -23.39 -30.77
C ALA A 133 -38.72 -22.64 -32.11
N LEU A 134 -37.58 -22.71 -32.81
CA LEU A 134 -37.49 -22.20 -34.17
C LEU A 134 -38.39 -23.08 -35.05
N ASN A 135 -39.40 -22.48 -35.69
CA ASN A 135 -40.28 -23.18 -36.63
C ASN A 135 -39.45 -23.68 -37.82
N GLU A 136 -39.17 -24.98 -37.83
CA GLU A 136 -38.42 -25.67 -38.89
C GLU A 136 -39.06 -25.51 -40.27
N ASP A 137 -40.39 -25.32 -40.31
CA ASP A 137 -41.16 -25.07 -41.54
C ASP A 137 -40.76 -23.78 -42.26
N VAL A 138 -40.34 -22.74 -41.53
CA VAL A 138 -39.92 -21.45 -42.11
C VAL A 138 -38.52 -21.54 -42.71
N LEU A 139 -37.67 -22.43 -42.18
CA LEU A 139 -36.33 -22.69 -42.69
C LEU A 139 -36.36 -23.58 -43.94
N ALA A 140 -37.25 -24.59 -43.97
CA ALA A 140 -37.45 -25.44 -45.14
C ALA A 140 -38.03 -24.69 -46.35
N ALA A 141 -38.89 -23.68 -46.11
CA ALA A 141 -39.45 -22.85 -47.18
C ALA A 141 -38.42 -21.93 -47.86
N LYS A 142 -37.31 -21.60 -47.19
CA LYS A 142 -36.26 -20.73 -47.73
C LYS A 142 -35.22 -21.47 -48.60
N THR A 143 -35.16 -22.80 -48.54
CA THR A 143 -34.11 -23.60 -49.20
C THR A 143 -34.52 -24.27 -50.51
N THR A 144 -35.75 -24.05 -51.01
CA THR A 144 -36.19 -24.61 -52.30
C THR A 144 -35.96 -23.59 -53.43
N PRO A 145 -35.05 -23.83 -54.40
CA PRO A 145 -34.91 -23.01 -55.60
C PRO A 145 -36.04 -23.29 -56.61
N PRO A 146 -36.45 -22.32 -57.45
CA PRO A 146 -37.52 -22.54 -58.42
C PRO A 146 -37.10 -23.54 -59.50
N ALA A 147 -37.92 -24.58 -59.71
CA ALA A 147 -37.73 -25.59 -60.74
C ALA A 147 -37.88 -24.99 -62.15
N GLN A 148 -36.84 -25.09 -62.98
CA GLN A 148 -36.91 -24.86 -64.42
C GLN A 148 -37.67 -26.02 -65.07
N LYS A 149 -38.77 -25.71 -65.77
CA LYS A 149 -39.54 -26.65 -66.59
C LYS A 149 -38.84 -26.89 -67.94
N PRO A 150 -39.04 -28.07 -68.56
CA PRO A 150 -38.32 -28.53 -69.75
C PRO A 150 -38.64 -27.73 -71.02
#